data_AF-A0A940DQN8-F1
#
_entry.id   AF-A0A940DQN8-F1
#
_cell.length_a   1.000
_cell.length_b   1.000
_cell.length_c   1.000
_cell.angle_alpha   90.00
_cell.angle_beta   90.00
_cell.angle_gamma   90.00
#
_symmetry.space_group_name_H-M   'P 1'
#
loop_
_entity.id
_entity.type
_entity.pdbx_description
1 polymer ?
#
loop_
_entity_poly.entity_id
_entity_poly.type
_entity_poly.pdbx_seq_one_letter_code
_entity_poly.pdbx_strand_id
1 'polypeptide(L)'
;MEKNYSANETTKVMNSTENANVPVKKRSRNVTDPVYAVLQKARSQFKRQVVQDTDTKRICIERNIPAFYSDPLRFWTEFRDEVNDLLDSIRFNNYCKEKGLNKTYVAEHVVFEGRSTKNDVWRKGLGILGETVRMFNAPLCKDAAPLFKKPKQITDGSEKKQTRKKVAVEQPVETSAA
;
A
#
# COMPACT_ATOMS: atom_id res chain seq x y z
N MET A 1 -36.40 63.02 12.06
CA MET A 1 -37.16 63.41 13.26
C MET A 1 -38.50 62.72 13.08
N GLU A 2 -38.99 61.75 13.86
CA GLU A 2 -38.93 61.40 15.29
C GLU A 2 -39.06 59.85 15.42
N LYS A 3 -38.27 59.19 16.29
CA LYS A 3 -38.70 58.55 17.56
C LYS A 3 -40.06 57.84 17.47
N ASN A 4 -40.18 56.53 17.72
CA ASN A 4 -40.18 55.94 19.06
C ASN A 4 -39.91 54.42 19.02
N TYR A 5 -38.80 53.98 19.64
CA TYR A 5 -38.67 52.60 20.14
C TYR A 5 -39.05 52.64 21.63
N SER A 6 -40.11 51.92 21.98
CA SER A 6 -40.58 51.74 23.36
C SER A 6 -39.70 50.70 24.06
N ALA A 7 -39.26 51.05 25.26
CA ALA A 7 -38.52 50.20 26.18
C ALA A 7 -39.47 49.35 27.03
N ASN A 8 -39.00 48.15 27.40
CA ASN A 8 -39.16 47.50 28.71
C ASN A 8 -38.39 46.17 28.70
N GLU A 9 -37.21 46.13 29.30
CA GLU A 9 -36.97 45.70 30.69
C GLU A 9 -37.05 44.18 30.92
N THR A 10 -35.86 43.61 31.07
CA THR A 10 -35.41 42.81 32.22
C THR A 10 -36.27 41.63 32.66
N THR A 11 -35.80 40.41 32.38
CA THR A 11 -35.72 39.36 33.43
C THR A 11 -34.49 38.48 33.23
N LYS A 12 -33.61 38.55 34.21
CA LYS A 12 -32.51 37.61 34.47
C LYS A 12 -33.07 36.50 35.35
N VAL A 13 -33.02 35.25 34.90
CA VAL A 13 -33.15 34.09 35.79
C VAL A 13 -32.07 33.06 35.42
N MET A 14 -31.33 32.65 36.44
CA MET A 14 -30.18 31.76 36.41
C MET A 14 -30.59 30.28 36.36
N ASN A 15 -29.69 29.48 35.78
CA ASN A 15 -29.41 28.06 36.03
C ASN A 15 -30.55 27.03 35.93
N SER A 16 -30.36 26.05 35.04
CA SER A 16 -30.29 24.64 35.45
C SER A 16 -29.49 23.82 34.45
N THR A 17 -28.56 23.06 35.00
CA THR A 17 -27.72 22.04 34.38
C THR A 17 -28.59 20.94 33.77
N GLU A 18 -28.56 20.78 32.45
CA GLU A 18 -28.99 19.53 31.82
C GLU A 18 -27.96 19.13 30.76
N ASN A 19 -27.27 18.02 31.06
CA ASN A 19 -26.34 17.35 30.17
C ASN A 19 -27.11 16.88 28.93
N ALA A 20 -27.11 17.70 27.89
CA ALA A 20 -27.44 17.25 26.55
C ALA A 20 -26.37 16.24 26.12
N ASN A 21 -26.64 14.96 26.33
CA ASN A 21 -25.98 13.86 25.66
C ASN A 21 -26.32 13.96 24.17
N VAL A 22 -25.63 14.87 23.48
CA VAL A 22 -25.63 14.92 22.03
C VAL A 22 -24.91 13.66 21.59
N PRO A 23 -25.54 12.71 20.88
CA PRO A 23 -24.81 11.60 20.30
C PRO A 23 -23.83 12.22 19.31
N VAL A 24 -22.56 12.31 19.72
CA VAL A 24 -21.47 12.62 18.81
C VAL A 24 -21.57 11.57 17.72
N LYS A 25 -22.03 11.98 16.53
CA LYS A 25 -22.00 11.14 15.33
C LYS A 25 -20.56 10.67 15.21
N LYS A 26 -20.29 9.44 15.65
CA LYS A 26 -19.04 8.74 15.36
C LYS A 26 -18.96 8.81 13.85
N ARG A 27 -18.01 9.60 13.32
CA ARG A 27 -17.75 9.63 11.89
C ARG A 27 -17.57 8.17 11.52
N SER A 28 -18.51 7.62 10.73
CA SER A 28 -18.34 6.31 10.13
C SER A 28 -16.94 6.39 9.51
N ARG A 29 -16.00 5.61 10.04
CA ARG A 29 -14.65 5.59 9.49
C ARG A 29 -14.87 5.09 8.07
N ASN A 30 -14.83 5.98 7.08
CA ASN A 30 -14.78 5.58 5.69
C ASN A 30 -13.71 4.52 5.61
N VAL A 31 -14.12 3.27 5.38
CA VAL A 31 -13.21 2.14 5.34
C VAL A 31 -12.36 2.39 4.11
N THR A 32 -11.19 2.98 4.34
CA THR A 32 -10.22 3.25 3.29
C THR A 32 -9.56 1.91 3.02
N ASP A 33 -9.54 1.50 1.76
CA ASP A 33 -8.90 0.25 1.36
C ASP A 33 -7.48 0.18 1.92
N PRO A 34 -7.09 -0.99 2.45
CA PRO A 34 -5.86 -1.13 3.21
C PRO A 34 -4.61 -0.74 2.38
N VAL A 35 -4.62 -0.97 1.05
CA VAL A 35 -3.56 -0.54 0.13
C VAL A 35 -3.38 0.97 0.20
N TYR A 36 -4.47 1.72 0.03
CA TYR A 36 -4.41 3.18 0.04
C TYR A 36 -4.11 3.75 1.43
N ALA A 37 -4.44 3.03 2.50
CA ALA A 37 -4.04 3.41 3.85
C ALA A 37 -2.50 3.32 4.05
N VAL A 38 -1.87 2.26 3.54
CA VAL A 38 -0.40 2.12 3.48
C VAL A 38 0.20 3.24 2.66
N LEU A 39 -0.27 3.42 1.42
CA LEU A 39 0.25 4.43 0.49
C LEU A 39 0.10 5.85 1.04
N GLN A 40 -1.00 6.15 1.73
CA GLN A 40 -1.22 7.45 2.36
C GLN A 40 -0.18 7.75 3.43
N LYS A 41 0.14 6.78 4.31
CA LYS A 41 1.19 6.97 5.33
C LYS A 41 2.57 7.04 4.68
N ALA A 42 2.86 6.16 3.73
CA ALA A 42 4.13 6.15 3.00
C ALA A 42 4.38 7.48 2.29
N ARG A 43 3.37 8.04 1.61
CA ARG A 43 3.46 9.34 0.95
C ARG A 43 3.66 10.50 1.93
N SER A 44 3.00 10.46 3.08
CA SER A 44 3.21 11.46 4.15
C SER A 44 4.65 11.43 4.66
N GLN A 45 5.24 10.24 4.82
CA GLN A 45 6.65 10.09 5.19
C GLN A 45 7.60 10.54 4.07
N PHE A 46 7.31 10.16 2.82
CA PHE A 46 8.10 10.53 1.64
C PHE A 46 8.21 12.04 1.47
N LYS A 47 7.10 12.77 1.63
CA LYS A 47 7.08 14.25 1.54
C LYS A 47 7.95 14.95 2.59
N ARG A 48 8.32 14.26 3.67
CA ARG A 48 9.21 14.79 4.73
C ARG A 48 10.67 14.47 4.47
N GLN A 49 10.98 13.63 3.49
CA GLN A 49 12.35 13.27 3.16
C GLN A 49 13.01 14.40 2.35
N VAL A 50 14.29 14.64 2.63
CA VAL A 50 15.10 15.63 1.91
C VAL A 50 15.38 15.14 0.49
N VAL A 51 15.66 13.85 0.33
CA VAL A 51 15.84 13.19 -0.95
C VAL A 51 14.51 12.58 -1.38
N GLN A 52 13.98 13.03 -2.52
CA GLN A 52 12.71 12.58 -3.09
C GLN A 52 12.93 11.70 -4.33
N ASP A 53 13.66 10.60 -4.14
CA ASP A 53 13.93 9.62 -5.19
C ASP A 53 12.99 8.40 -5.13
N THR A 54 13.06 7.56 -6.16
CA THR A 54 12.24 6.35 -6.25
C THR A 54 12.59 5.34 -5.15
N ASP A 55 13.85 5.23 -4.76
CA ASP A 55 14.28 4.35 -3.67
C ASP A 55 13.69 4.75 -2.33
N THR A 56 13.67 6.05 -2.02
CA THR A 56 13.03 6.56 -0.81
C THR A 56 11.52 6.29 -0.83
N LYS A 57 10.84 6.41 -1.98
CA LYS A 57 9.42 5.98 -2.09
C LYS A 57 9.25 4.51 -1.72
N ARG A 58 10.08 3.61 -2.26
CA ARG A 58 10.02 2.16 -1.96
C ARG A 58 10.21 1.90 -0.46
N ILE A 59 11.23 2.48 0.14
CA ILE A 59 11.52 2.33 1.57
C ILE A 59 10.35 2.85 2.42
N CYS A 60 9.75 3.99 2.06
CA CYS A 60 8.56 4.50 2.73
C CYS A 60 7.37 3.54 2.63
N ILE A 61 7.16 2.88 1.50
CA ILE A 61 6.10 1.88 1.35
C ILE A 61 6.39 0.68 2.25
N GLU A 62 7.57 0.06 2.10
CA GLU A 62 7.98 -1.14 2.85
C GLU A 62 7.85 -0.95 4.37
N ARG A 63 8.22 0.22 4.89
CA ARG A 63 8.09 0.55 6.32
C ARG A 63 6.65 0.63 6.83
N ASN A 64 5.68 0.94 5.97
CA ASN A 64 4.28 1.11 6.39
C ASN A 64 3.40 -0.13 6.15
N ILE A 65 3.86 -1.10 5.36
CA ILE A 65 3.13 -2.35 5.09
C ILE A 65 2.74 -3.07 6.40
N PRO A 66 3.65 -3.31 7.37
CA PRO A 66 3.33 -4.09 8.57
C PRO A 66 2.24 -3.48 9.46
N ALA A 67 1.93 -2.19 9.29
CA ALA A 67 0.89 -1.52 10.06
C ALA A 67 -0.54 -1.88 9.61
N PHE A 68 -0.70 -2.44 8.41
CA PHE A 68 -2.00 -2.75 7.81
C PHE A 68 -2.11 -4.17 7.26
N TYR A 69 -0.98 -4.81 6.96
CA TYR A 69 -0.91 -6.16 6.44
C TYR A 69 0.00 -7.02 7.31
N SER A 70 -0.47 -8.21 7.69
CA SER A 70 0.38 -9.23 8.32
C SER A 70 1.36 -9.86 7.33
N ASP A 71 0.96 -9.98 6.07
CA ASP A 71 1.78 -10.51 4.97
C ASP A 71 2.07 -9.41 3.94
N PRO A 72 3.35 -9.00 3.76
CA PRO A 72 3.72 -8.03 2.75
C PRO A 72 3.41 -8.44 1.32
N LEU A 73 3.39 -9.73 1.02
CA LEU A 73 3.08 -10.21 -0.33
C LEU A 73 1.66 -9.83 -0.74
N ARG A 74 0.70 -9.97 0.18
CA ARG A 74 -0.68 -9.58 -0.06
C ARG A 74 -0.82 -8.10 -0.44
N PHE A 75 -0.08 -7.21 0.22
CA PHE A 75 -0.05 -5.80 -0.16
C PHE A 75 0.44 -5.60 -1.59
N TRP A 76 1.54 -6.26 -1.97
CA TRP A 76 2.09 -6.11 -3.32
C TRP A 76 1.17 -6.68 -4.42
N THR A 77 0.41 -7.73 -4.11
CA THR A 77 -0.63 -8.25 -5.00
C THR A 77 -1.77 -7.24 -5.17
N GLU A 78 -2.36 -6.75 -4.08
CA GLU A 78 -3.46 -5.77 -4.16
C GLU A 78 -2.99 -4.44 -4.78
N PHE A 79 -1.73 -4.03 -4.55
CA PHE A 79 -1.11 -2.89 -5.23
C PHE A 79 -0.96 -3.14 -6.74
N ARG A 80 -0.58 -4.35 -7.16
CA ARG A 80 -0.50 -4.73 -8.57
C ARG A 80 -1.87 -4.70 -9.24
N ASP A 81 -2.92 -5.12 -8.55
CA ASP A 81 -4.28 -5.06 -9.09
C ASP A 81 -4.70 -3.62 -9.38
N GLU A 82 -4.45 -2.69 -8.45
CA GLU A 82 -4.70 -1.25 -8.66
C GLU A 82 -3.90 -0.66 -9.82
N VAL A 83 -2.68 -1.17 -10.05
CA VAL A 83 -1.84 -0.79 -11.20
C VAL A 83 -2.38 -1.35 -12.51
N ASN A 84 -2.81 -2.61 -12.52
CA ASN A 84 -3.39 -3.27 -13.69
C ASN A 84 -4.68 -2.57 -14.14
N ASP A 85 -5.54 -2.15 -13.21
CA ASP A 85 -6.74 -1.36 -13.51
C ASP A 85 -6.42 -0.10 -14.34
N LEU A 86 -5.30 0.55 -14.04
CA LEU A 86 -4.87 1.75 -14.74
C LEU A 86 -4.25 1.40 -16.10
N LEU A 87 -3.53 0.27 -16.18
CA LEU A 87 -2.95 -0.24 -17.42
C LEU A 87 -4.01 -0.73 -18.42
N ASP A 88 -5.21 -1.09 -17.97
CA ASP A 88 -6.33 -1.42 -18.85
C ASP A 88 -6.90 -0.20 -19.58
N SER A 89 -6.54 1.02 -19.15
CA SER A 89 -6.97 2.24 -19.82
C SER A 89 -6.20 2.51 -21.11
N ILE A 90 -6.91 2.43 -22.24
CA ILE A 90 -6.39 2.81 -23.57
C ILE A 90 -5.88 4.25 -23.58
N ARG A 91 -6.62 5.18 -22.95
CA ARG A 91 -6.24 6.60 -22.89
C ARG A 91 -4.91 6.81 -22.16
N PHE A 92 -4.73 6.12 -21.03
CA PHE A 92 -3.48 6.16 -20.27
C PHE A 92 -2.30 5.62 -21.10
N ASN A 93 -2.51 4.48 -21.75
CA ASN A 93 -1.48 3.82 -22.56
C ASN A 93 -1.07 4.66 -23.77
N ASN A 94 -2.02 5.27 -24.47
CA ASN A 94 -1.74 6.14 -25.61
C ASN A 94 -0.91 7.37 -25.18
N TYR A 95 -1.26 8.00 -24.06
CA TYR A 95 -0.48 9.12 -23.53
C TYR A 95 0.95 8.71 -23.19
N CYS A 96 1.13 7.57 -22.51
CA CYS A 96 2.47 7.06 -22.19
C CYS A 96 3.28 6.82 -23.47
N LYS A 97 2.65 6.25 -24.51
CA LYS A 97 3.27 5.98 -25.81
C LYS A 97 3.70 7.28 -26.50
N GLU A 98 2.83 8.29 -26.56
CA GLU A 98 3.13 9.60 -27.17
C GLU A 98 4.27 10.33 -26.48
N LYS A 99 4.43 10.15 -25.16
CA LYS A 99 5.49 10.78 -24.36
C LYS A 99 6.74 9.92 -24.20
N GLY A 100 6.79 8.72 -24.79
CA GLY A 100 7.93 7.81 -24.65
C GLY A 100 8.15 7.31 -23.22
N LEU A 101 7.09 7.22 -22.42
CA LEU A 101 7.14 6.81 -21.02
C LEU A 101 6.86 5.32 -20.85
N ASN A 102 7.51 4.68 -19.87
CA ASN A 102 7.17 3.32 -19.48
C ASN A 102 5.85 3.33 -18.69
N LYS A 103 4.77 2.90 -19.35
CA LYS A 103 3.41 2.83 -18.78
C LYS A 103 3.34 2.11 -17.44
N THR A 104 4.11 1.05 -17.24
CA THR A 104 4.11 0.25 -16.01
C THR A 104 4.71 1.05 -14.85
N TYR A 105 5.85 1.70 -15.07
CA TYR A 105 6.49 2.52 -14.04
C TYR A 105 5.59 3.70 -13.68
N VAL A 106 5.07 4.39 -14.70
CA VAL A 106 4.16 5.52 -14.50
C VAL A 106 2.92 5.09 -13.72
N ALA A 107 2.31 3.95 -14.05
CA ALA A 107 1.12 3.47 -13.35
C ALA A 107 1.38 3.19 -11.86
N GLU A 108 2.50 2.56 -11.54
CA GLU A 108 2.92 2.31 -10.15
C GLU A 108 3.03 3.62 -9.36
N HIS A 109 3.67 4.64 -9.94
CA HIS A 109 3.78 5.95 -9.29
C HIS A 109 2.44 6.69 -9.18
N VAL A 110 1.55 6.58 -10.17
CA VAL A 110 0.21 7.17 -10.11
C VAL A 110 -0.62 6.55 -8.99
N VAL A 111 -0.57 5.21 -8.84
CA VAL A 111 -1.26 4.53 -7.74
C VAL A 111 -0.69 4.96 -6.39
N PHE A 112 0.63 5.15 -6.28
CA PHE A 112 1.25 5.71 -5.07
C PHE A 112 0.77 7.12 -4.73
N GLU A 113 0.51 7.98 -5.72
CA GLU A 113 -0.09 9.30 -5.49
C GLU A 113 -1.53 9.21 -4.95
N GLY A 114 -2.16 8.04 -5.05
CA GLY A 114 -3.39 7.70 -4.33
C GLY A 114 -4.62 7.61 -5.23
N ARG A 115 -5.71 7.13 -4.63
CA ARG A 115 -6.95 6.76 -5.33
C ARG A 115 -7.54 7.87 -6.18
N SER A 116 -7.63 9.09 -5.63
CA SER A 116 -8.18 10.24 -6.37
C SER A 116 -7.34 10.55 -7.60
N THR A 117 -6.01 10.55 -7.46
CA THR A 117 -5.08 10.78 -8.57
C THR A 117 -5.20 9.68 -9.61
N LYS A 118 -5.24 8.40 -9.21
CA LYS A 118 -5.52 7.27 -10.13
C LYS A 118 -6.80 7.52 -10.92
N ASN A 119 -7.88 7.88 -10.24
CA ASN A 119 -9.19 8.08 -10.88
C ASN A 119 -9.19 9.30 -11.82
N ASP A 120 -8.52 10.38 -11.46
CA ASP A 120 -8.38 11.55 -12.34
C ASP A 120 -7.54 11.23 -13.57
N VAL A 121 -6.44 10.48 -13.43
CA VAL A 121 -5.63 10.00 -14.56
C VAL A 121 -6.44 9.06 -15.44
N TRP A 122 -7.24 8.18 -14.84
CA TRP A 122 -8.10 7.25 -15.58
C TRP A 122 -9.16 7.98 -16.42
N ARG A 123 -9.77 9.04 -15.86
CA ARG A 123 -10.81 9.85 -16.54
C ARG A 123 -10.26 10.86 -17.55
N LYS A 124 -9.24 11.61 -17.16
CA LYS A 124 -8.73 12.79 -17.89
C LYS A 124 -7.44 12.51 -18.64
N GLY A 125 -6.72 11.43 -18.31
CA GLY A 125 -5.39 11.13 -18.79
C GLY A 125 -4.28 11.70 -17.90
N LEU A 126 -3.03 11.38 -18.23
CA LEU A 126 -1.83 11.75 -17.46
C LEU A 126 -1.47 13.25 -17.51
N GLY A 127 -2.11 14.04 -18.38
CA GLY A 127 -1.84 15.47 -18.50
C GLY A 127 -2.04 16.26 -17.20
N ILE A 128 -2.84 15.73 -16.27
CA ILE A 128 -3.09 16.36 -14.95
C ILE A 128 -1.86 16.37 -14.02
N LEU A 129 -0.87 15.50 -14.26
CA LEU A 129 0.32 15.38 -13.40
C LEU A 129 1.47 16.29 -13.83
N GLY A 130 1.38 16.90 -15.01
CA GLY A 130 2.37 17.85 -15.53
C GLY A 130 3.79 17.30 -15.53
N GLU A 131 4.73 18.08 -15.01
CA GLU A 131 6.16 17.73 -14.99
C GLU A 131 6.53 16.60 -14.02
N THR A 132 5.68 16.32 -13.02
CA THR A 132 5.89 15.27 -12.01
C THR A 132 6.12 13.90 -12.66
N VAL A 133 5.50 13.68 -13.82
CA VAL A 133 5.60 12.43 -14.59
C VAL A 133 7.05 12.11 -15.01
N ARG A 134 7.91 13.12 -15.15
CA ARG A 134 9.33 12.92 -15.52
C ARG A 134 10.12 12.19 -14.44
N MET A 135 9.65 12.23 -13.19
CA MET A 135 10.27 11.54 -12.05
C MET A 135 9.92 10.04 -12.01
N PHE A 136 9.00 9.57 -12.86
CA PHE A 136 8.51 8.19 -12.86
C PHE A 136 9.33 7.28 -13.79
N ASN A 137 10.65 7.31 -13.63
CA ASN A 137 11.59 6.63 -14.52
C ASN A 137 12.01 5.23 -14.06
N ALA A 138 11.60 4.81 -12.86
CA ALA A 138 11.94 3.51 -12.27
C ALA A 138 10.71 2.88 -11.57
N PRO A 139 10.60 1.54 -11.52
CA PRO A 139 9.44 0.86 -10.91
C PRO A 139 9.44 1.00 -9.38
N LEU A 140 8.29 1.03 -8.72
CA LEU A 140 8.16 0.89 -7.28
C LEU A 140 8.12 -0.57 -6.82
N CYS A 141 7.52 -1.45 -7.61
CA CYS A 141 7.45 -2.88 -7.31
C CYS A 141 8.72 -3.58 -7.83
N LYS A 142 9.55 -4.15 -6.95
CA LYS A 142 10.70 -4.99 -7.35
C LYS A 142 10.16 -6.31 -7.90
N ASP A 143 10.80 -6.83 -8.94
CA ASP A 143 10.31 -7.94 -9.77
C ASP A 143 9.57 -9.05 -9.02
N ALA A 144 8.44 -9.46 -9.60
CA ALA A 144 7.49 -10.44 -9.08
C ALA A 144 8.05 -11.87 -8.85
N ALA A 145 9.27 -12.16 -9.30
CA ALA A 145 9.84 -13.50 -9.29
C ALA A 145 9.95 -14.16 -7.89
N PRO A 146 10.28 -13.45 -6.80
CA PRO A 146 10.28 -14.04 -5.45
C PRO A 146 8.88 -14.05 -4.80
N LEU A 147 7.98 -13.19 -5.26
CA LEU A 147 6.65 -12.97 -4.67
C LEU A 147 5.68 -14.13 -4.96
N PHE A 148 5.94 -14.92 -6.01
CA PHE A 148 5.11 -16.07 -6.40
C PHE A 148 5.80 -17.44 -6.18
N LYS A 149 6.61 -17.61 -5.11
CA LYS A 149 6.83 -18.98 -4.62
C LYS A 149 5.49 -19.49 -4.10
N LYS A 150 4.78 -20.27 -4.92
CA LYS A 150 3.55 -20.97 -4.51
C LYS A 150 3.83 -21.58 -3.13
N PRO A 151 2.96 -21.36 -2.11
CA PRO A 151 3.10 -22.08 -0.87
C PRO A 151 3.19 -23.57 -1.23
N LYS A 152 4.24 -24.25 -0.75
CA LYS A 152 4.31 -25.69 -0.86
C LYS A 152 2.98 -26.20 -0.29
N GLN A 153 2.18 -26.84 -1.14
CA GLN A 153 0.99 -27.56 -0.69
C GLN A 153 1.42 -28.38 0.52
N ILE A 154 0.87 -28.06 1.69
CA ILE A 154 0.97 -28.94 2.84
C ILE A 154 0.10 -30.12 2.46
N THR A 155 0.69 -31.11 1.80
CA THR A 155 0.05 -32.41 1.65
C THR A 155 0.16 -33.06 3.02
N ASP A 156 -0.94 -33.01 3.77
CA ASP A 156 -1.17 -33.92 4.87
C ASP A 156 -1.03 -35.36 4.35
N GLY A 157 -0.17 -36.15 5.00
CA GLY A 157 -0.16 -37.60 4.85
C GLY A 157 1.05 -38.20 4.15
N SER A 158 1.94 -38.78 4.98
CA SER A 158 2.43 -40.15 4.82
C SER A 158 3.34 -40.49 3.63
N GLU A 159 4.65 -40.63 3.88
CA GLU A 159 5.32 -41.94 3.81
C GLU A 159 6.77 -41.84 4.30
N LYS A 160 7.07 -42.63 5.34
CA LYS A 160 8.44 -42.95 5.76
C LYS A 160 9.11 -43.74 4.63
N LYS A 161 10.20 -43.22 4.06
CA LYS A 161 11.21 -44.06 3.41
C LYS A 161 12.57 -43.82 4.04
N GLN A 162 12.88 -44.74 4.93
CA GLN A 162 14.15 -44.95 5.60
C GLN A 162 15.16 -45.47 4.56
N THR A 163 16.05 -44.61 4.06
CA THR A 163 17.22 -45.03 3.28
C THR A 163 18.34 -45.40 4.25
N ARG A 164 18.53 -46.70 4.49
CA ARG A 164 19.72 -47.23 5.17
C ARG A 164 20.96 -46.88 4.34
N LYS A 165 21.84 -46.04 4.91
CA LYS A 165 23.23 -45.90 4.45
C LYS A 165 23.95 -47.24 4.68
N LYS A 166 24.46 -47.84 3.61
CA LYS A 166 25.55 -48.83 3.69
C LYS A 166 26.82 -48.06 4.02
N VAL A 167 27.29 -48.17 5.26
CA VAL A 167 28.66 -47.82 5.63
C VAL A 167 29.52 -49.04 5.31
N ALA A 168 30.47 -48.88 4.40
CA ALA A 168 31.53 -49.84 4.17
C ALA A 168 32.40 -49.87 5.43
N VAL A 169 32.51 -51.04 6.04
CA VAL A 169 33.45 -51.31 7.13
C VAL A 169 34.76 -51.76 6.49
N GLU A 170 35.77 -50.90 6.57
CA GLU A 170 37.17 -51.25 6.36
C GLU A 170 37.59 -52.31 7.38
N GLN A 171 38.29 -53.35 6.90
CA GLN A 171 39.01 -54.29 7.74
C GLN A 171 40.36 -53.68 8.15
N PRO A 172 40.81 -53.89 9.39
CA PRO A 172 42.24 -53.93 9.67
C PRO A 172 42.70 -55.38 9.82
N VAL A 173 43.81 -55.65 9.11
CA VAL A 173 44.68 -56.82 9.21
C VAL A 173 45.53 -56.66 10.47
N GLU A 174 45.60 -57.69 11.33
CA GLU A 174 46.77 -57.99 12.16
C GLU A 174 46.63 -59.43 12.76
N THR A 175 47.39 -60.43 12.31
CA THR A 175 48.75 -60.89 12.70
C THR A 175 48.81 -61.75 14.00
N SER A 176 49.10 -63.05 13.80
CA SER A 176 49.95 -63.97 14.60
C SER A 176 49.47 -64.70 15.87
N ALA A 177 50.03 -65.92 15.97
CA ALA A 177 50.23 -66.84 17.11
C ALA A 177 49.02 -67.70 17.54
N ALA A 178 49.11 -69.03 17.72
CA ALA A 178 50.22 -70.00 17.71
C ALA A 178 49.65 -71.39 17.37
#